data_AF-A0A2I0PSB7-F1
#
_entry.id   AF-A0A2I0PSB7-F1
#
_cell.length_a   1.000
_cell.length_b   1.000
_cell.length_c   1.000
_cell.angle_alpha   90.00
_cell.angle_beta   90.00
_cell.angle_gamma   90.00
#
_symmetry.space_group_name_H-M   'P 1'
#
loop_
_entity.id
_entity.type
_entity.pdbx_description
1 polymer ?
#
loop_
_entity_poly.entity_id
_entity_poly.type
_entity_poly.pdbx_seq_one_letter_code
_entity_poly.pdbx_strand_id
1 'polypeptide(L)'
;MVDKQKGDLIMKQTTLIVIVAALFLCCMCVPVGAIIQEVTLKGTVATLNQPKNMLTIEHPQQYGCSYPATGAPVCTYTPMSVEVLTGTVPDPAVFSVFTNGDPVVATSIGGAGETWITLAKLFGSRPNEEFVTDIVGDFSTIPTPLMGNYALDATTVPDCAACTGTTCTAQSSNVKVMSEGREVFAQALKPGETLNYNGRNDGSSVAVTFVKGQALSSSCPGKAGMIGPQAVSVYIIKVVPPISAAQVDIRTATTTRPDEALRTAAPTVATTSSPAMIPTTKSGMLPLAAIGAIGLAGLILVMRKE
;
A
#
# COMPACT_ATOMS: atom_id res chain seq x y z
N MET A 1 -4.47 -65.82 -12.94
CA MET A 1 -3.65 -64.60 -13.15
C MET A 1 -4.49 -63.34 -13.42
N VAL A 2 -5.68 -63.46 -14.00
CA VAL A 2 -6.57 -62.32 -14.33
C VAL A 2 -7.24 -61.68 -13.09
N ASP A 3 -7.57 -62.45 -12.03
CA ASP A 3 -8.21 -61.89 -10.82
C ASP A 3 -7.30 -61.01 -9.96
N LYS A 4 -5.98 -61.29 -9.94
CA LYS A 4 -5.02 -60.51 -9.14
C LYS A 4 -4.82 -59.10 -9.70
N GLN A 5 -4.92 -58.95 -11.02
CA GLN A 5 -4.75 -57.69 -11.73
C GLN A 5 -5.97 -56.76 -11.58
N LYS A 6 -7.17 -57.33 -11.40
CA LYS A 6 -8.42 -56.57 -11.17
C LYS A 6 -8.50 -56.01 -9.74
N GLY A 7 -7.98 -56.76 -8.76
CA GLY A 7 -7.90 -56.31 -7.37
C GLY A 7 -6.94 -55.13 -7.15
N ASP A 8 -5.78 -55.14 -7.82
CA ASP A 8 -4.79 -54.05 -7.72
C ASP A 8 -5.28 -52.73 -8.34
N LEU A 9 -6.07 -52.80 -9.42
CA LEU A 9 -6.63 -51.62 -10.08
C LEU A 9 -7.70 -50.93 -9.22
N ILE A 10 -8.57 -51.72 -8.58
CA ILE A 10 -9.62 -51.21 -7.69
C ILE A 10 -8.99 -50.61 -6.41
N MET A 11 -7.92 -51.22 -5.89
CA MET A 11 -7.21 -50.71 -4.72
C MET A 11 -6.53 -49.36 -5.01
N LYS A 12 -5.85 -49.20 -6.16
CA LYS A 12 -5.25 -47.93 -6.59
C LYS A 12 -6.28 -46.81 -6.76
N GLN A 13 -7.42 -47.10 -7.39
CA GLN A 13 -8.49 -46.11 -7.61
C GLN A 13 -9.12 -45.65 -6.28
N THR A 14 -9.27 -46.56 -5.32
CA THR A 14 -9.80 -46.24 -3.99
C THR A 14 -8.81 -45.38 -3.18
N THR A 15 -7.51 -45.69 -3.23
CA THR A 15 -6.48 -44.88 -2.56
C THR A 15 -6.38 -43.47 -3.15
N LEU A 16 -6.49 -43.33 -4.47
CA LEU A 16 -6.48 -42.03 -5.15
C LEU A 16 -7.67 -41.16 -4.76
N ILE A 17 -8.88 -41.73 -4.70
CA ILE A 17 -10.10 -41.03 -4.26
C ILE A 17 -9.97 -40.57 -2.81
N VAL A 18 -9.40 -41.39 -1.92
CA VAL A 18 -9.18 -41.02 -0.52
C VAL A 18 -8.16 -39.88 -0.40
N ILE A 19 -7.09 -39.89 -1.19
CA ILE A 19 -6.10 -38.80 -1.20
C ILE A 19 -6.71 -37.49 -1.73
N VAL A 20 -7.50 -37.55 -2.80
CA VAL A 20 -8.20 -36.38 -3.36
C VAL A 20 -9.23 -35.83 -2.36
N ALA A 21 -10.01 -36.70 -1.72
CA ALA A 21 -10.97 -36.31 -0.71
C ALA A 21 -10.29 -35.70 0.52
N ALA A 22 -9.16 -36.26 0.97
CA ALA A 22 -8.37 -35.71 2.08
C ALA A 22 -7.75 -34.35 1.72
N LEU A 23 -7.25 -34.17 0.49
CA LEU A 23 -6.75 -32.89 0.00
C LEU A 23 -7.86 -31.84 -0.09
N PHE A 24 -9.03 -32.22 -0.61
CA PHE A 24 -10.19 -31.33 -0.70
C PHE A 24 -10.70 -30.92 0.69
N LEU A 25 -10.74 -31.88 1.63
CA LEU A 25 -11.11 -31.62 3.03
C LEU A 25 -10.07 -30.72 3.72
N CYS A 26 -8.77 -30.95 3.50
CA CYS A 26 -7.71 -30.07 3.99
C CYS A 26 -7.80 -28.65 3.39
N CYS A 27 -8.17 -28.52 2.12
CA CYS A 27 -8.44 -27.23 1.47
C CYS A 27 -9.71 -26.53 1.99
N MET A 28 -10.64 -27.26 2.63
CA MET A 28 -11.81 -26.66 3.29
C MET A 28 -11.54 -26.27 4.75
N CYS A 29 -10.44 -26.75 5.35
CA CYS A 29 -10.04 -26.40 6.72
C CYS A 29 -9.11 -25.18 6.81
N VAL A 30 -8.74 -24.54 5.70
CA VAL A 30 -7.94 -23.31 5.75
C VAL A 30 -8.86 -22.13 6.07
N PRO A 31 -8.56 -21.35 7.13
CA PRO A 31 -9.35 -20.15 7.44
C PRO A 31 -9.29 -19.16 6.28
N VAL A 32 -10.46 -18.80 5.75
CA VAL A 32 -10.60 -17.79 4.69
C VAL A 32 -10.51 -16.41 5.34
N GLY A 33 -9.46 -15.67 5.02
CA GLY A 33 -9.39 -14.26 5.39
C GLY A 33 -10.25 -13.41 4.47
N ALA A 34 -11.20 -12.67 5.04
CA ALA A 34 -11.92 -11.64 4.31
C ALA A 34 -11.05 -10.37 4.26
N ILE A 35 -10.39 -10.13 3.13
CA ILE A 35 -9.72 -8.85 2.85
C ILE A 35 -10.74 -7.95 2.17
N ILE A 36 -10.97 -6.77 2.73
CA ILE A 36 -11.82 -5.76 2.08
C ILE A 36 -10.98 -5.12 0.98
N GLN A 37 -11.58 -4.93 -0.20
CA GLN A 37 -10.85 -4.37 -1.34
C GLN A 37 -10.39 -2.94 -1.04
N GLU A 38 -9.10 -2.69 -1.23
CA GLU A 38 -8.52 -1.36 -1.25
C GLU A 38 -8.43 -0.86 -2.70
N VAL A 39 -8.78 0.40 -2.92
CA VAL A 39 -8.70 1.05 -4.23
C VAL A 39 -7.85 2.30 -4.10
N THR A 40 -6.64 2.24 -4.66
CA THR A 40 -5.72 3.38 -4.71
C THR A 40 -5.95 4.17 -5.99
N LEU A 41 -6.00 5.49 -5.86
CA LEU A 41 -6.39 6.44 -6.86
C LEU A 41 -5.43 7.62 -6.85
N LYS A 42 -5.28 8.27 -7.98
CA LYS A 42 -4.61 9.56 -8.13
C LYS A 42 -5.58 10.56 -8.74
N GLY A 43 -5.50 11.83 -8.36
CA GLY A 43 -6.28 12.90 -8.96
C GLY A 43 -5.92 14.25 -8.37
N THR A 44 -6.87 15.19 -8.43
CA THR A 44 -6.71 16.54 -7.88
C THR A 44 -7.77 16.81 -6.83
N VAL A 45 -7.41 17.47 -5.73
CA VAL A 45 -8.38 17.89 -4.71
C VAL A 45 -9.32 18.94 -5.30
N ALA A 46 -10.59 18.61 -5.49
CA ALA A 46 -11.58 19.54 -6.02
C ALA A 46 -12.28 20.34 -4.92
N THR A 47 -12.65 19.69 -3.81
CA THR A 47 -13.40 20.33 -2.72
C THR A 47 -13.07 19.71 -1.37
N LEU A 48 -12.95 20.57 -0.37
CA LEU A 48 -12.81 20.24 1.05
C LEU A 48 -14.07 20.69 1.80
N ASN A 49 -14.80 19.74 2.38
CA ASN A 49 -16.01 20.00 3.16
C ASN A 49 -15.79 19.61 4.62
N GLN A 50 -15.21 20.54 5.39
CA GLN A 50 -14.91 20.34 6.80
C GLN A 50 -16.15 20.02 7.67
N PRO A 51 -17.31 20.71 7.52
CA PRO A 51 -18.50 20.37 8.31
C PRO A 51 -18.99 18.92 8.10
N LYS A 52 -18.78 18.35 6.92
CA LYS A 52 -19.16 16.96 6.60
C LYS A 52 -18.02 15.96 6.74
N ASN A 53 -16.80 16.40 7.09
CA ASN A 53 -15.58 15.61 7.06
C ASN A 53 -15.36 14.90 5.71
N MET A 54 -15.62 15.60 4.60
CA MET A 54 -15.52 15.01 3.26
C MET A 54 -14.47 15.72 2.39
N LEU A 55 -13.77 14.94 1.57
CA LEU A 55 -12.88 15.42 0.53
C LEU A 55 -13.32 14.83 -0.82
N THR A 56 -13.32 15.69 -1.84
CA THR A 56 -13.66 15.36 -3.22
C THR A 56 -12.42 15.43 -4.11
N ILE A 57 -12.21 14.39 -4.91
CA ILE A 57 -11.12 14.26 -5.89
C ILE A 57 -11.73 14.28 -7.30
N GLU A 58 -11.19 15.12 -8.18
CA GLU A 58 -11.54 15.17 -9.60
C GLU A 58 -10.50 14.46 -10.48
N HIS A 59 -10.93 14.09 -11.69
CA HIS A 59 -10.15 13.38 -12.70
C HIS A 59 -9.44 12.13 -12.14
N PRO A 60 -10.16 11.24 -11.41
CA PRO A 60 -9.54 10.11 -10.75
C PRO A 60 -8.95 9.11 -11.76
N GLN A 61 -7.75 8.64 -11.44
CA GLN A 61 -7.06 7.57 -12.12
C GLN A 61 -6.84 6.44 -11.13
N GLN A 62 -7.27 5.22 -11.46
CA GLN A 62 -7.12 4.07 -10.59
C GLN A 62 -5.75 3.42 -10.79
N TYR A 63 -5.08 3.09 -9.68
CA TYR A 63 -3.86 2.29 -9.70
C TYR A 63 -4.18 0.83 -9.97
N GLY A 64 -3.44 0.22 -10.90
CA GLY A 64 -3.55 -1.20 -11.19
C GLY A 64 -2.26 -1.74 -11.79
N CYS A 65 -2.04 -3.04 -11.63
CA CYS A 65 -0.90 -3.75 -12.21
C CYS A 65 -1.37 -4.74 -13.28
N SER A 66 -0.75 -4.67 -14.44
CA SER A 66 -0.87 -5.69 -15.49
C SER A 66 0.23 -6.74 -15.31
N TYR A 67 -0.15 -8.01 -15.42
CA TYR A 67 0.73 -9.16 -15.24
C TYR A 67 0.91 -9.87 -16.59
N PRO A 68 1.87 -9.43 -17.43
CA PRO A 68 2.11 -10.11 -18.70
C PRO A 68 2.60 -11.54 -18.46
N ALA A 69 2.27 -12.46 -19.38
CA ALA A 69 2.65 -13.87 -19.27
C ALA A 69 4.18 -14.08 -19.20
N THR A 70 4.94 -13.12 -19.74
CA THR A 70 6.40 -13.06 -19.63
C THR A 70 6.80 -11.63 -19.26
N GLY A 71 7.60 -11.46 -18.22
CA GLY A 71 8.15 -10.16 -17.80
C GLY A 71 7.79 -9.75 -16.38
N ALA A 72 8.22 -8.55 -16.00
CA ALA A 72 7.87 -7.96 -14.71
C ALA A 72 6.45 -7.37 -14.75
N PRO A 73 5.72 -7.36 -13.62
CA PRO A 73 4.46 -6.63 -13.51
C PRO A 73 4.64 -5.16 -13.87
N VAL A 74 3.68 -4.59 -14.61
CA VAL A 74 3.69 -3.17 -14.98
C VAL A 74 2.50 -2.50 -14.29
N CYS A 75 2.81 -1.63 -13.33
CA CYS A 75 1.81 -0.93 -12.54
C CYS A 75 1.70 0.53 -12.99
N THR A 76 0.47 0.97 -13.26
CA THR A 76 0.18 2.29 -13.79
C THR A 76 -1.14 2.82 -13.27
N TYR A 77 -1.29 4.15 -13.27
CA TYR A 77 -2.58 4.80 -13.06
C TYR A 77 -3.33 4.90 -14.39
N THR A 78 -4.58 4.41 -14.42
CA THR A 78 -5.46 4.48 -15.59
C THR A 78 -6.67 5.37 -15.30
N PRO A 79 -7.04 6.31 -16.18
CA PRO A 79 -8.23 7.14 -16.02
C PRO A 79 -9.49 6.31 -15.78
N MET A 80 -10.34 6.78 -14.87
CA MET A 80 -11.65 6.18 -14.63
C MET A 80 -12.72 6.84 -15.49
N SER A 81 -13.84 6.16 -15.69
CA SER A 81 -15.03 6.74 -16.34
C SER A 81 -15.81 7.71 -15.45
N VAL A 82 -15.44 7.81 -14.17
CA VAL A 82 -16.07 8.69 -13.19
C VAL A 82 -15.22 9.95 -13.09
N GLU A 83 -15.85 11.12 -13.23
CA GLU A 83 -15.13 12.41 -13.21
C GLU A 83 -14.75 12.85 -11.79
N VAL A 84 -15.53 12.45 -10.79
CA VAL A 84 -15.39 12.93 -9.40
C VAL A 84 -15.68 11.82 -8.41
N LEU A 85 -14.81 11.65 -7.41
CA LEU A 85 -15.02 10.77 -6.27
C LEU A 85 -15.03 11.57 -4.98
N THR A 86 -15.94 11.24 -4.07
CA THR A 86 -16.03 11.88 -2.76
C THR A 86 -16.05 10.84 -1.66
N GLY A 87 -15.41 11.14 -0.54
CA GLY A 87 -15.42 10.26 0.62
C GLY A 87 -15.11 10.98 1.92
N THR A 88 -15.42 10.31 3.03
CA THR A 88 -15.10 10.74 4.38
C THR A 88 -13.60 10.61 4.62
N VAL A 89 -13.00 11.64 5.23
CA VAL A 89 -11.56 11.69 5.52
C VAL A 89 -11.19 10.86 6.75
N PRO A 90 -9.97 10.29 6.83
CA PRO A 90 -9.55 9.47 7.96
C PRO A 90 -9.34 10.29 9.25
N ASP A 91 -9.00 11.57 9.11
CA ASP A 91 -8.80 12.52 10.21
C ASP A 91 -9.06 13.98 9.78
N PRO A 92 -9.57 14.86 10.67
CA PRO A 92 -9.77 16.28 10.37
C PRO A 92 -8.48 17.04 10.00
N ALA A 93 -7.29 16.54 10.33
CA ALA A 93 -6.02 17.14 9.90
C ALA A 93 -5.91 17.27 8.37
N VAL A 94 -6.68 16.51 7.58
CA VAL A 94 -6.75 16.68 6.12
C VAL A 94 -7.06 18.13 5.73
N PHE A 95 -7.92 18.82 6.48
CA PHE A 95 -8.33 20.19 6.15
C PHE A 95 -7.27 21.26 6.39
N SER A 96 -6.18 20.93 7.09
CA SER A 96 -5.02 21.82 7.25
C SER A 96 -3.83 21.42 6.38
N VAL A 97 -3.79 20.18 5.90
CA VAL A 97 -2.72 19.64 5.05
C VAL A 97 -2.99 19.90 3.56
N PHE A 98 -4.24 19.75 3.14
CA PHE A 98 -4.64 19.83 1.74
C PHE A 98 -5.38 21.13 1.42
N THR A 99 -5.25 21.56 0.17
CA THR A 99 -5.95 22.69 -0.43
C THR A 99 -6.55 22.27 -1.77
N ASN A 100 -7.58 22.99 -2.23
CA ASN A 100 -8.15 22.75 -3.56
C ASN A 100 -7.07 22.99 -4.63
N GLY A 101 -6.98 22.08 -5.59
CA GLY A 101 -5.96 22.07 -6.65
C GLY A 101 -4.72 21.23 -6.33
N ASP A 102 -4.57 20.73 -5.09
CA ASP A 102 -3.44 19.87 -4.76
C ASP A 102 -3.52 18.51 -5.50
N PRO A 103 -2.42 18.04 -6.12
CA PRO A 103 -2.35 16.68 -6.63
C PRO A 103 -2.28 15.70 -5.44
N VAL A 104 -3.07 14.64 -5.52
CA VAL A 104 -3.27 13.71 -4.40
C VAL A 104 -3.28 12.26 -4.86
N VAL A 105 -2.71 11.38 -4.05
CA VAL A 105 -2.98 9.94 -4.09
C VAL A 105 -3.87 9.60 -2.89
N ALA A 106 -4.93 8.84 -3.13
CA ALA A 106 -5.86 8.44 -2.10
C ALA A 106 -6.10 6.94 -2.18
N THR A 107 -6.27 6.30 -1.02
CA THR A 107 -6.74 4.92 -0.96
C THR A 107 -8.08 4.89 -0.21
N SER A 108 -9.08 4.26 -0.81
CA SER A 108 -10.35 3.95 -0.16
C SER A 108 -10.48 2.45 0.11
N ILE A 109 -11.35 2.10 1.06
CA ILE A 109 -11.66 0.71 1.43
C ILE A 109 -13.13 0.40 1.12
N GLY A 110 -13.40 -0.77 0.55
CA GLY A 110 -14.75 -1.22 0.21
C GLY A 110 -15.29 -0.72 -1.13
N GLY A 111 -14.52 0.08 -1.87
CA GLY A 111 -14.90 0.65 -3.16
C GLY A 111 -14.03 1.86 -3.51
N ALA A 112 -14.25 2.47 -4.68
CA ALA A 112 -13.61 3.73 -5.05
C ALA A 112 -14.37 4.90 -4.42
N GLY A 113 -13.73 5.71 -3.59
CA GLY A 113 -14.39 6.78 -2.84
C GLY A 113 -15.08 6.30 -1.56
N GLU A 114 -16.08 7.04 -1.10
CA GLU A 114 -16.88 6.82 0.11
C GLU A 114 -16.13 6.96 1.44
N THR A 115 -15.12 6.13 1.68
CA THR A 115 -14.30 6.15 2.91
C THR A 115 -12.83 6.12 2.54
N TRP A 116 -12.15 7.25 2.71
CA TRP A 116 -10.71 7.34 2.53
C TRP A 116 -10.00 6.77 3.75
N ILE A 117 -9.15 5.77 3.54
CA ILE A 117 -8.25 5.27 4.59
C ILE A 117 -6.92 6.01 4.57
N THR A 118 -6.55 6.59 3.42
CA THR A 118 -5.30 7.35 3.25
C THR A 118 -5.44 8.42 2.19
N LEU A 119 -4.88 9.60 2.48
CA LEU A 119 -4.71 10.71 1.55
C LEU A 119 -3.26 11.17 1.61
N ALA A 120 -2.60 11.28 0.47
CA ALA A 120 -1.19 11.64 0.34
C ALA A 120 -1.01 12.77 -0.67
N LYS A 121 -0.39 13.87 -0.24
CA LYS A 121 -0.08 15.01 -1.09
C LYS A 121 1.12 14.71 -1.97
N LEU A 122 0.94 14.85 -3.27
CA LEU A 122 2.01 14.69 -4.24
C LEU A 122 2.80 15.99 -4.43
N PHE A 123 4.07 15.83 -4.69
CA PHE A 123 4.99 16.87 -5.13
C PHE A 123 5.77 16.38 -6.34
N GLY A 124 6.02 17.26 -7.31
CA GLY A 124 6.75 16.96 -8.53
C GLY A 124 5.94 17.33 -9.77
N SER A 125 6.62 17.78 -10.83
CA SER A 125 5.96 18.28 -12.04
C SER A 125 5.67 17.18 -13.08
N ARG A 126 6.14 15.95 -12.86
CA ARG A 126 6.05 14.84 -13.82
C ARG A 126 5.68 13.52 -13.14
N PRO A 127 4.88 12.65 -13.79
CA PRO A 127 4.45 11.38 -13.21
C PRO A 127 5.56 10.44 -12.69
N ASN A 128 6.76 10.50 -13.28
CA ASN A 128 7.90 9.65 -12.88
C ASN A 128 8.83 10.32 -11.86
N GLU A 129 8.51 11.55 -11.45
CA GLU A 129 9.26 12.38 -10.51
C GLU A 129 8.35 12.80 -9.34
N GLU A 130 7.26 12.06 -9.13
CA GLU A 130 6.30 12.32 -8.06
C GLU A 130 6.73 11.68 -6.75
N PHE A 131 6.70 12.50 -5.71
CA PHE A 131 7.02 12.12 -4.35
C PHE A 131 5.90 12.55 -3.42
N VAL A 132 5.79 11.87 -2.28
CA VAL A 132 4.85 12.26 -1.23
C VAL A 132 5.55 13.12 -0.19
N THR A 133 4.95 14.26 0.15
CA THR A 133 5.42 15.13 1.24
C THR A 133 4.57 15.02 2.49
N ASP A 134 3.27 14.80 2.34
CA ASP A 134 2.34 14.76 3.46
C ASP A 134 1.38 13.57 3.30
N ILE A 135 1.09 12.86 4.39
CA ILE A 135 0.10 11.77 4.42
C ILE A 135 -0.80 11.96 5.63
N VAL A 136 -2.10 11.74 5.43
CA VAL A 136 -3.07 11.56 6.50
C VAL A 136 -3.79 10.23 6.28
N GLY A 137 -3.60 9.28 7.20
CA GLY A 137 -4.18 7.92 7.11
C GLY A 137 -3.15 6.79 7.15
N ASP A 138 -3.50 5.63 6.58
CA ASP A 138 -2.63 4.44 6.56
C ASP A 138 -1.63 4.49 5.40
N PHE A 139 -0.42 4.97 5.69
CA PHE A 139 0.62 5.20 4.68
C PHE A 139 1.04 3.94 3.91
N SER A 140 0.81 2.74 4.46
CA SER A 140 1.22 1.49 3.81
C SER A 140 0.46 1.16 2.53
N THR A 141 -0.62 1.88 2.27
CA THR A 141 -1.45 1.72 1.08
C THR A 141 -1.03 2.63 -0.08
N ILE A 142 -0.02 3.48 0.12
CA ILE A 142 0.45 4.44 -0.88
C ILE A 142 1.68 3.86 -1.60
N PRO A 143 1.59 3.61 -2.92
CA PRO A 143 2.70 3.04 -3.68
C PRO A 143 3.80 4.07 -4.00
N THR A 144 3.50 5.36 -3.89
CA THR A 144 4.43 6.46 -4.20
C THR A 144 5.41 6.67 -3.05
N PRO A 145 6.72 6.76 -3.32
CA PRO A 145 7.74 6.95 -2.28
C PRO A 145 7.64 8.33 -1.61
N LEU A 146 8.10 8.42 -0.36
CA LEU A 146 8.27 9.70 0.32
C LEU A 146 9.43 10.48 -0.30
N MET A 147 9.33 11.80 -0.24
CA MET A 147 10.37 12.69 -0.70
C MET A 147 11.71 12.45 0.01
N GLY A 148 12.81 12.65 -0.70
CA GLY A 148 14.15 12.58 -0.13
C GLY A 148 14.66 11.16 0.09
N ASN A 149 14.01 10.12 -0.44
CA ASN A 149 14.34 8.71 -0.17
C ASN A 149 14.14 8.30 1.29
N TYR A 150 13.22 8.99 1.98
CA TYR A 150 12.68 8.48 3.23
C TYR A 150 11.74 7.30 2.94
N ALA A 151 11.67 6.37 3.87
CA ALA A 151 10.61 5.39 3.94
C ALA A 151 10.20 5.17 5.39
N LEU A 152 9.00 4.63 5.60
CA LEU A 152 8.46 4.34 6.91
C LEU A 152 8.10 2.86 6.98
N ASP A 153 8.37 2.26 8.13
CA ASP A 153 7.82 0.97 8.52
C ASP A 153 7.11 1.13 9.86
N ALA A 154 5.93 0.52 9.99
CA ALA A 154 5.21 0.52 11.25
C ALA A 154 4.63 -0.84 11.60
N THR A 155 4.63 -1.14 12.89
CA THR A 155 3.95 -2.30 13.47
C THR A 155 3.12 -1.87 14.67
N THR A 156 1.83 -2.15 14.62
CA THR A 156 0.88 -1.80 15.69
C THR A 156 0.84 -2.89 16.77
N VAL A 157 0.76 -2.48 18.03
CA VAL A 157 0.58 -3.38 19.19
C VAL A 157 -0.89 -3.34 19.63
N PRO A 158 -1.60 -4.47 19.67
CA PRO A 158 -3.00 -4.49 20.09
C PRO A 158 -3.16 -4.28 21.59
N ASP A 159 -4.27 -3.66 22.00
CA ASP A 159 -4.79 -3.79 23.35
C ASP A 159 -5.53 -5.13 23.51
N CYS A 160 -4.80 -6.14 24.00
CA CYS A 160 -5.37 -7.47 24.17
C CYS A 160 -6.40 -7.59 25.29
N ALA A 161 -6.45 -6.64 26.24
CA ALA A 161 -7.41 -6.68 27.34
C ALA A 161 -8.83 -6.32 26.87
N ALA A 162 -8.93 -5.43 25.86
CA ALA A 162 -10.19 -4.96 25.31
C ALA A 162 -10.54 -5.59 23.94
N CYS A 163 -9.77 -6.57 23.47
CA CYS A 163 -9.91 -7.06 22.10
C CYS A 163 -11.09 -8.02 21.90
N THR A 164 -12.06 -7.59 21.10
CA THR A 164 -13.18 -8.41 20.63
C THR A 164 -13.10 -8.56 19.11
N GLY A 165 -12.94 -9.79 18.62
CA GLY A 165 -12.87 -10.08 17.18
C GLY A 165 -11.45 -10.22 16.62
N THR A 166 -11.31 -9.95 15.32
CA THR A 166 -10.09 -10.20 14.52
C THR A 166 -9.13 -9.01 14.51
N THR A 167 -9.64 -7.83 14.84
CA THR A 167 -8.88 -6.58 14.98
C THR A 167 -9.13 -5.97 16.35
N CYS A 168 -8.08 -5.51 17.01
CA CYS A 168 -8.14 -4.80 18.27
C CYS A 168 -7.82 -3.32 18.06
N THR A 169 -8.25 -2.45 18.97
CA THR A 169 -7.66 -1.11 19.07
C THR A 169 -6.16 -1.23 19.29
N ALA A 170 -5.37 -0.48 18.53
CA ALA A 170 -3.92 -0.43 18.73
C ALA A 170 -3.59 0.45 19.96
N GLN A 171 -2.91 -0.13 20.93
CA GLN A 171 -2.42 0.57 22.12
C GLN A 171 -1.23 1.49 21.76
N SER A 172 -0.41 1.06 20.81
CA SER A 172 0.74 1.82 20.31
C SER A 172 1.12 1.36 18.89
N SER A 173 2.01 2.12 18.26
CA SER A 173 2.63 1.82 16.98
C SER A 173 4.14 1.97 17.08
N ASN A 174 4.88 0.90 16.82
CA ASN A 174 6.33 0.95 16.65
C ASN A 174 6.63 1.48 15.25
N VAL A 175 7.06 2.74 15.15
CA VAL A 175 7.36 3.41 13.88
C VAL A 175 8.87 3.46 13.68
N LYS A 176 9.31 3.11 12.48
CA LYS A 176 10.69 3.18 12.02
C LYS A 176 10.78 4.15 10.85
N VAL A 177 11.76 5.05 10.92
CA VAL A 177 12.16 5.90 9.81
C VAL A 177 13.37 5.29 9.15
N MET A 178 13.24 5.09 7.84
CA MET A 178 14.29 4.62 6.96
C MET A 178 14.78 5.79 6.11
N SER A 179 16.08 5.86 5.88
CA SER A 179 16.70 6.79 4.93
C SER A 179 17.65 5.99 4.04
N GLU A 180 17.51 6.11 2.72
CA GLU A 180 18.35 5.38 1.76
C GLU A 180 18.36 3.86 2.02
N GLY A 181 17.20 3.33 2.44
CA GLY A 181 17.00 1.91 2.74
C GLY A 181 17.59 1.43 4.07
N ARG A 182 18.09 2.32 4.93
CA ARG A 182 18.60 1.96 6.27
C ARG A 182 17.74 2.56 7.36
N GLU A 183 17.52 1.81 8.44
CA GLU A 183 16.85 2.31 9.64
C GLU A 183 17.74 3.38 10.28
N VAL A 184 17.19 4.60 10.41
CA VAL A 184 17.90 5.74 11.01
C VAL A 184 17.29 6.17 12.34
N PHE A 185 16.03 5.83 12.58
CA PHE A 185 15.35 6.16 13.83
C PHE A 185 14.16 5.22 14.06
N ALA A 186 13.88 4.87 15.30
CA ALA A 186 12.74 4.02 15.66
C ALA A 186 12.18 4.44 17.02
N GLN A 187 10.84 4.49 17.12
CA GLN A 187 10.16 4.85 18.36
C GLN A 187 8.77 4.19 18.44
N ALA A 188 8.40 3.75 19.64
CA ALA A 188 7.02 3.38 19.94
C ALA A 188 6.20 4.65 20.22
N LEU A 189 5.12 4.84 19.47
CA LEU A 189 4.20 5.96 19.61
C LEU A 189 2.86 5.48 20.17
N LYS A 190 2.38 6.11 21.23
CA LYS A 190 0.98 6.02 21.67
C LYS A 190 0.11 6.95 20.83
N PRO A 191 -1.23 6.76 20.83
CA PRO A 191 -2.15 7.70 20.20
C PRO A 191 -1.89 9.16 20.62
N GLY A 192 -1.70 10.04 19.65
CA GLY A 192 -1.37 11.45 19.81
C GLY A 192 0.13 11.77 19.94
N GLU A 193 1.01 10.77 20.06
CA GLU A 193 2.46 11.00 20.12
C GLU A 193 3.08 11.17 18.74
N THR A 194 4.14 11.98 18.69
CA THR A 194 4.86 12.33 17.47
C THR A 194 6.34 12.00 17.59
N LEU A 195 6.87 11.34 16.57
CA LEU A 195 8.29 11.16 16.31
C LEU A 195 8.75 12.22 15.31
N ASN A 196 9.95 12.76 15.52
CA ASN A 196 10.59 13.71 14.62
C ASN A 196 12.02 13.27 14.33
N TYR A 197 12.38 13.18 13.06
CA TYR A 197 13.74 12.89 12.60
C TYR A 197 14.23 14.00 11.68
N ASN A 198 15.37 14.60 12.02
CA ASN A 198 16.05 15.66 11.25
C ASN A 198 17.57 15.42 11.21
N GLY A 199 17.98 14.16 11.18
CA GLY A 199 19.40 13.76 11.27
C GLY A 199 20.19 13.92 9.97
N ARG A 200 19.55 14.33 8.87
CA ARG A 200 20.23 14.56 7.59
C ARG A 200 20.67 16.02 7.50
N ASN A 201 21.96 16.22 7.25
CA ASN A 201 22.56 17.56 7.09
C ASN A 201 22.17 18.26 5.77
N ASP A 202 21.03 17.87 5.16
CA ASP A 202 20.49 18.44 3.92
C ASP A 202 19.25 19.33 4.18
N GLY A 203 18.92 19.57 5.45
CA GLY A 203 17.77 20.37 5.88
C GLY A 203 16.43 19.65 5.80
N SER A 204 16.40 18.39 5.37
CA SER A 204 15.18 17.59 5.35
C SER A 204 14.82 17.06 6.74
N SER A 205 13.54 16.82 6.95
CA SER A 205 13.05 16.19 8.17
C SER A 205 11.78 15.39 7.92
N VAL A 206 11.49 14.46 8.80
CA VAL A 206 10.25 13.66 8.81
C VAL A 206 9.63 13.75 10.19
N ALA A 207 8.36 14.13 10.25
CA ALA A 207 7.51 14.05 11.42
C ALA A 207 6.45 12.98 11.19
N VAL A 208 6.25 12.09 12.17
CA VAL A 208 5.21 11.06 12.13
C VAL A 208 4.44 11.08 13.44
N THR A 209 3.15 11.39 13.35
CA THR A 209 2.20 11.32 14.47
C THR A 209 1.34 10.08 14.31
N PHE A 210 1.27 9.24 15.35
CA PHE A 210 0.29 8.15 15.39
C PHE A 210 -1.00 8.66 16.01
N VAL A 211 -2.08 8.79 15.24
CA VAL A 211 -3.33 9.38 15.74
C VAL A 211 -4.16 8.33 16.47
N LYS A 212 -4.45 7.23 15.79
CA LYS A 212 -5.24 6.09 16.28
C LYS A 212 -5.07 4.93 15.30
N GLY A 213 -5.46 3.72 15.68
CA GLY A 213 -5.47 2.63 14.71
C GLY A 213 -5.94 1.30 15.26
N GLN A 214 -5.85 0.30 14.41
CA GLN A 214 -6.16 -1.08 14.72
C GLN A 214 -4.90 -1.94 14.60
N ALA A 215 -4.90 -3.05 15.34
CA ALA A 215 -3.89 -4.09 15.27
C ALA A 215 -4.58 -5.46 15.13
N LEU A 216 -3.91 -6.43 14.51
CA LEU A 216 -4.45 -7.78 14.39
C LEU A 216 -4.49 -8.49 15.74
N SER A 217 -5.62 -9.10 16.07
CA SER A 217 -5.80 -9.85 17.33
C SER A 217 -4.98 -11.13 17.37
N SER A 218 -4.49 -11.62 16.23
CA SER A 218 -3.63 -12.80 16.13
C SER A 218 -2.33 -12.71 16.95
N SER A 219 -1.89 -11.49 17.27
CA SER A 219 -0.74 -11.24 18.15
C SER A 219 -1.08 -11.28 19.65
N CYS A 220 -2.36 -11.42 20.02
CA CYS A 220 -2.80 -11.59 21.40
C CYS A 220 -2.77 -13.07 21.85
N PRO A 221 -2.44 -13.35 23.12
CA PRO A 221 -2.50 -14.70 23.68
C PRO A 221 -3.87 -15.36 23.51
N GLY A 222 -3.89 -16.60 23.02
CA GLY A 222 -5.14 -17.37 22.84
C GLY A 222 -6.03 -16.94 21.66
N LYS A 223 -5.56 -16.03 20.80
CA LYS A 223 -6.28 -15.52 19.62
C LYS A 223 -5.59 -15.84 18.29
N ALA A 224 -4.57 -16.70 18.33
CA ALA A 224 -3.88 -17.18 17.14
C ALA A 224 -4.86 -17.87 16.17
N GLY A 225 -4.73 -17.59 14.88
CA GLY A 225 -5.59 -18.17 13.84
C GLY A 225 -6.92 -17.46 13.62
N MET A 226 -7.25 -16.40 14.38
CA MET A 226 -8.36 -15.51 14.04
C MET A 226 -8.00 -14.69 12.80
N ILE A 227 -8.75 -14.88 11.71
CA ILE A 227 -8.57 -14.13 10.46
C ILE A 227 -9.82 -13.32 10.18
N GLY A 228 -9.65 -12.06 9.79
CA GLY A 228 -10.74 -11.16 9.44
C GLY A 228 -10.22 -9.95 8.66
N PRO A 229 -10.96 -8.82 8.66
CA PRO A 229 -10.57 -7.63 7.92
C PRO A 229 -9.16 -7.14 8.28
N GLN A 230 -8.50 -6.49 7.33
CA GLN A 230 -7.20 -5.88 7.57
C GLN A 230 -7.31 -4.76 8.62
N ALA A 231 -6.25 -4.60 9.42
CA ALA A 231 -6.18 -3.56 10.44
C ALA A 231 -5.74 -2.23 9.81
N VAL A 232 -6.56 -1.18 9.95
CA VAL A 232 -6.29 0.16 9.41
C VAL A 232 -5.83 1.11 10.53
N SER A 233 -4.80 1.91 10.26
CA SER A 233 -4.26 2.90 11.20
C SER A 233 -4.19 4.29 10.58
N VAL A 234 -4.34 5.32 11.40
CA VAL A 234 -4.28 6.72 10.99
C VAL A 234 -3.00 7.35 11.52
N TYR A 235 -2.16 7.80 10.59
CA TYR A 235 -0.98 8.59 10.86
C TYR A 235 -1.11 9.97 10.22
N ILE A 236 -0.42 10.96 10.79
CA ILE A 236 -0.15 12.23 10.12
C ILE A 236 1.36 12.28 9.88
N ILE A 237 1.77 12.29 8.63
CA ILE A 237 3.17 12.31 8.22
C ILE A 237 3.42 13.61 7.49
N LYS A 238 4.53 14.25 7.84
CA LYS A 238 5.02 15.45 7.16
C LYS A 238 6.50 15.31 6.88
N VAL A 239 6.87 15.49 5.62
CA VAL A 239 8.24 15.46 5.14
C VAL A 239 8.61 16.87 4.69
N VAL A 240 9.64 17.43 5.29
CA VAL A 240 10.27 18.66 4.80
C VAL A 240 11.28 18.26 3.71
N PRO A 241 11.16 18.80 2.49
CA PRO A 241 12.09 18.51 1.39
C PRO A 241 13.55 18.82 1.76
N PRO A 242 14.53 18.10 1.18
CA PRO A 242 15.90 18.57 1.21
C PRO A 242 16.02 19.91 0.46
N ILE A 243 16.94 20.78 0.88
CA ILE A 243 17.11 22.14 0.32
C ILE A 243 17.35 22.10 -1.21
N SER A 244 18.03 21.06 -1.70
CA SER A 244 18.29 20.87 -3.13
C SER A 244 17.03 20.59 -3.96
N ALA A 245 16.01 19.96 -3.38
CA ALA A 245 14.75 19.67 -4.08
C ALA A 245 13.91 20.95 -4.26
N ALA A 246 13.95 21.88 -3.30
CA ALA A 246 13.26 23.16 -3.38
C ALA A 246 13.75 24.05 -4.55
N GLN A 247 14.95 23.81 -5.08
CA GLN A 247 15.50 24.56 -6.20
C GLN A 247 14.99 24.11 -7.58
N VAL A 248 14.38 22.92 -7.70
CA VAL A 248 13.88 22.39 -8.98
C VAL A 248 12.64 23.16 -9.46
N ASP A 249 11.79 23.66 -8.55
CA ASP A 249 10.66 24.53 -8.89
C ASP A 249 11.11 25.90 -9.42
N ILE A 250 12.19 26.46 -8.87
CA ILE A 250 12.64 27.82 -9.24
C ILE A 250 13.28 27.85 -10.64
N ARG A 251 14.04 26.81 -11.03
CA ARG A 251 14.66 26.77 -12.37
C ARG A 251 13.67 26.51 -13.50
N THR A 252 12.52 25.90 -13.21
CA THR A 252 11.48 25.66 -14.23
C THR A 252 10.65 26.93 -14.49
N ALA A 253 10.58 27.86 -13.53
CA ALA A 253 9.85 29.12 -13.67
C ALA A 253 10.67 30.26 -14.32
N THR A 254 11.97 30.11 -14.61
CA THR A 254 12.82 31.23 -15.07
C THR A 254 13.69 30.90 -16.29
N THR A 255 13.10 30.31 -17.33
CA THR A 255 13.75 30.27 -18.67
C THR A 255 12.82 30.66 -19.82
N THR A 256 11.91 31.62 -19.63
CA THR A 256 11.43 32.43 -20.77
C THR A 256 12.40 33.57 -21.01
N ARG A 257 13.58 33.26 -21.57
CA ARG A 257 14.38 34.25 -22.29
C ARG A 257 13.93 34.21 -23.75
N PRO A 258 13.50 35.33 -24.37
CA PRO A 258 12.92 35.31 -25.72
C PRO A 258 13.86 34.91 -26.86
N ASP A 259 15.15 34.65 -26.60
CA ASP A 259 16.17 34.50 -27.64
C ASP A 259 16.70 33.07 -27.84
N GLU A 260 16.13 32.06 -27.19
CA GLU A 260 16.61 30.66 -27.32
C GLU A 260 15.61 29.73 -28.03
N ALA A 261 14.76 30.31 -28.90
CA ALA A 261 13.83 29.57 -29.75
C ALA A 261 14.46 28.97 -31.02
N LEU A 262 15.79 28.99 -31.17
CA LEU A 262 16.44 28.54 -32.42
C LEU A 262 17.77 27.82 -32.21
N ARG A 263 17.82 26.81 -31.34
CA ARG A 263 18.87 25.78 -31.41
C ARG A 263 18.29 24.39 -31.17
N THR A 264 18.33 23.56 -32.20
CA THR A 264 18.07 22.13 -32.15
C THR A 264 19.08 21.48 -31.19
N ALA A 265 18.64 21.17 -29.97
CA ALA A 265 19.43 20.40 -29.01
C ALA A 265 19.38 18.91 -29.39
N ALA A 266 20.55 18.33 -29.63
CA ALA A 266 20.73 16.89 -29.82
C ALA A 266 20.38 16.12 -28.54
N PRO A 267 19.92 14.86 -28.64
CA PRO A 267 19.52 14.08 -27.47
C PRO A 267 20.77 13.58 -26.71
N THR A 268 21.09 14.22 -25.59
CA THR A 268 22.00 13.65 -24.59
C THR A 268 21.21 12.67 -23.74
N VAL A 269 21.38 11.39 -24.00
CA VAL A 269 20.88 10.29 -23.16
C VAL A 269 21.69 10.30 -21.87
N ALA A 270 21.13 10.87 -20.81
CA ALA A 270 21.64 10.70 -19.45
C ALA A 270 20.95 9.48 -18.83
N THR A 271 21.62 8.34 -18.91
CA THR A 271 21.25 7.11 -18.19
C THR A 271 21.75 7.24 -16.75
N THR A 272 20.93 7.77 -15.85
CA THR A 272 21.14 7.67 -14.40
C THR A 272 20.11 6.71 -13.84
N SER A 273 20.51 5.46 -13.64
CA SER A 273 19.76 4.49 -12.85
C SER A 273 19.73 4.96 -11.40
N SER A 274 18.66 5.65 -11.02
CA SER A 274 18.34 5.91 -9.62
C SER A 274 18.15 4.56 -8.90
N PRO A 275 18.76 4.35 -7.71
CA PRO A 275 18.50 3.14 -6.93
C PRO A 275 16.99 3.02 -6.66
N ALA A 276 16.47 1.80 -6.76
CA ALA A 276 15.05 1.53 -6.54
C ALA A 276 14.61 2.07 -5.17
N MET A 277 13.74 3.08 -5.19
CA MET A 277 13.19 3.67 -3.99
C MET A 277 12.23 2.68 -3.32
N ILE A 278 12.36 2.52 -2.01
CA ILE A 278 11.61 1.53 -1.24
C ILE A 278 10.26 2.16 -0.85
N PRO A 279 9.12 1.54 -1.19
CA PRO A 279 7.81 2.02 -0.73
C PRO A 279 7.69 1.87 0.79
N THR A 280 6.85 2.68 1.41
CA THR A 280 6.54 2.56 2.83
C THR A 280 5.69 1.32 3.08
N THR A 281 5.95 0.58 4.16
CA THR A 281 5.26 -0.68 4.45
C THR A 281 4.70 -0.71 5.86
N LYS A 282 3.63 -1.47 6.08
CA LYS A 282 3.19 -1.88 7.42
C LYS A 282 3.50 -3.36 7.55
N SER A 283 4.48 -3.69 8.38
CA SER A 283 4.88 -5.08 8.58
C SER A 283 3.78 -5.85 9.31
N GLY A 284 2.96 -6.60 8.56
CA GLY A 284 1.89 -7.46 9.05
C GLY A 284 1.67 -8.65 8.11
N MET A 285 2.24 -9.80 8.49
CA MET A 285 2.08 -11.16 7.94
C MET A 285 1.75 -11.33 6.44
N LEU A 286 2.70 -11.90 5.71
CA LEU A 286 2.54 -12.43 4.34
C LEU A 286 1.23 -13.23 4.18
N PRO A 287 0.39 -12.94 3.18
CA PRO A 287 -0.75 -13.79 2.86
C PRO A 287 -0.26 -15.08 2.19
N LEU A 288 -0.36 -16.19 2.91
CA LEU A 288 -0.08 -17.57 2.45
C LEU A 288 -1.02 -18.07 1.31
N ALA A 289 -1.87 -17.21 0.76
CA ALA A 289 -2.89 -17.59 -0.22
C ALA A 289 -2.33 -18.00 -1.61
N ALA A 290 -1.07 -17.68 -1.92
CA ALA A 290 -0.51 -17.93 -3.25
C ALA A 290 -0.11 -19.40 -3.54
N ILE A 291 -0.11 -20.30 -2.55
CA ILE A 291 0.38 -21.70 -2.74
C ILE A 291 -0.76 -22.67 -3.12
N GLY A 292 -2.04 -22.30 -2.94
CA GLY A 292 -3.18 -23.21 -3.16
C GLY A 292 -3.53 -23.50 -4.62
N ALA A 293 -3.30 -22.56 -5.54
CA ALA A 293 -3.79 -22.68 -6.92
C ALA A 293 -2.91 -23.56 -7.83
N ILE A 294 -1.61 -23.69 -7.52
CA ILE A 294 -0.66 -24.47 -8.33
C ILE A 294 -0.82 -25.98 -8.09
N GLY A 295 -1.25 -26.38 -6.88
CA GLY A 295 -1.47 -27.79 -6.53
C GLY A 295 -2.65 -28.44 -7.26
N LEU A 296 -3.73 -27.71 -7.53
CA LEU A 296 -4.92 -28.26 -8.19
C LEU A 296 -4.74 -28.46 -9.70
N ALA A 297 -3.98 -27.59 -10.37
CA ALA A 297 -3.76 -27.68 -11.82
C ALA A 297 -2.84 -28.87 -12.19
N GLY A 298 -1.85 -29.19 -11.35
CA GLY A 298 -0.98 -30.35 -11.53
C GLY A 298 -1.72 -31.68 -11.42
N LEU A 299 -2.70 -31.79 -10.52
CA LEU A 299 -3.46 -33.02 -10.31
C LEU A 299 -4.41 -33.34 -11.47
N ILE A 300 -5.04 -32.31 -12.07
CA ILE A 300 -5.95 -32.47 -13.21
C ILE A 300 -5.20 -32.90 -14.48
N LEU A 301 -3.94 -32.48 -14.66
CA LEU A 301 -3.13 -32.88 -15.81
C LEU A 301 -2.62 -34.32 -15.70
N VAL A 302 -2.40 -34.84 -14.50
CA VAL A 302 -1.99 -36.24 -14.28
C VAL A 302 -3.16 -37.21 -14.51
N MET A 303 -4.39 -36.82 -14.15
CA MET A 303 -5.58 -37.65 -14.39
C MET A 303 -6.05 -37.70 -15.85
N ARG A 304 -5.50 -36.85 -16.74
CA ARG A 304 -5.89 -36.83 -18.17
C ARG A 304 -4.99 -37.68 -19.06
N LYS A 305 -3.96 -38.33 -18.50
CA LYS A 305 -2.90 -39.01 -19.25
C LYS A 305 -2.80 -40.52 -18.99
N GLU A 306 -3.70 -41.09 -18.20
CA GLU A 306 -3.92 -42.54 -18.05
C GLU A 306 -5.32 -42.91 -18.55
#